data_AF-A0A838WKR8-F1
#
_entry.id   AF-A0A838WKR8-F1
#
_cell.length_a   1.000
_cell.length_b   1.000
_cell.length_c   1.000
_cell.angle_alpha   90.00
_cell.angle_beta   90.00
_cell.angle_gamma   90.00
#
_symmetry.space_group_name_H-M   'P 1'
#
loop_
_entity.id
_entity.type
_entity.pdbx_description
1 polymer ?
#
loop_
_entity_poly.entity_id
_entity_poly.type
_entity_poly.pdbx_seq_one_letter_code
_entity_poly.pdbx_strand_id
1 'polypeptide(L)'
;MRITNALRFGLLLLFSTGCANFASLDWSREIGWIIPGPEVGAVLEFPDTVRRSVPNAGIVTTRGSSSCTRPAGAGVTGDGLEVRITPYDPVAPPGTGCTRDVAAFPRPVELRFMVAGDALIRVVGRGSFGSDETVEVVRRVVVLP
;
A
#
# COMPACT_ATOMS: atom_id res chain seq x y z
N MET A 1 -52.18 -55.95 40.20
CA MET A 1 -51.23 -55.78 39.08
C MET A 1 -51.61 -54.52 38.30
N ARG A 2 -50.83 -53.44 38.44
CA ARG A 2 -50.92 -52.22 37.65
C ARG A 2 -49.49 -51.78 37.36
N ILE A 3 -49.13 -51.79 36.09
CA ILE A 3 -47.83 -51.35 35.57
C ILE A 3 -48.02 -49.90 35.14
N THR A 4 -47.23 -48.98 35.69
CA THR A 4 -47.17 -47.61 35.20
C THR A 4 -45.71 -47.18 35.08
N ASN A 5 -45.25 -47.14 33.84
CA ASN A 5 -43.97 -46.57 33.42
C ASN A 5 -43.93 -45.07 33.75
N ALA A 6 -42.86 -44.61 34.39
CA ALA A 6 -42.53 -43.19 34.49
C ALA A 6 -41.25 -42.93 33.68
N LEU A 7 -41.43 -42.69 32.39
CA LEU A 7 -40.42 -42.08 31.51
C LEU A 7 -40.38 -40.59 31.85
N ARG A 8 -39.25 -40.06 32.34
CA ARG A 8 -39.08 -38.59 32.46
C ARG A 8 -37.79 -38.14 31.79
N PHE A 9 -38.03 -37.38 30.72
CA PHE A 9 -37.11 -36.71 29.82
C PHE A 9 -36.10 -35.83 30.55
N GLY A 10 -34.81 -36.08 30.29
CA GLY A 10 -33.74 -35.13 30.58
C GLY A 10 -33.70 -34.05 29.50
N LEU A 11 -33.83 -32.77 29.91
CA LEU A 11 -33.65 -31.62 29.04
C LEU A 11 -32.29 -30.99 29.34
N LEU A 12 -31.28 -31.35 28.54
CA LEU A 12 -29.95 -30.74 28.55
C LEU A 12 -29.99 -29.46 27.69
N LEU A 13 -30.06 -28.30 28.35
CA LEU A 13 -29.90 -26.98 27.75
C LEU A 13 -28.42 -26.77 27.37
N LEU A 14 -28.11 -27.06 26.11
CA LEU A 14 -26.85 -26.68 25.47
C LEU A 14 -26.88 -25.17 25.15
N PHE A 15 -26.30 -24.36 26.03
CA PHE A 15 -25.93 -22.99 25.68
C PHE A 15 -24.74 -23.05 24.72
N SER A 16 -25.01 -22.99 23.42
CA SER A 16 -23.99 -22.71 22.42
C SER A 16 -23.51 -21.27 22.58
N THR A 17 -22.43 -21.07 23.32
CA THR A 17 -21.64 -19.84 23.24
C THR A 17 -21.03 -19.77 21.84
N GLY A 18 -21.73 -19.14 20.91
CA GLY A 18 -21.16 -18.78 19.62
C GLY A 18 -20.02 -17.80 19.85
N CYS A 19 -18.78 -18.25 19.66
CA CYS A 19 -17.66 -17.36 19.50
C CYS A 19 -17.92 -16.52 18.24
N ALA A 20 -18.45 -15.31 18.41
CA ALA A 20 -18.41 -14.31 17.36
C ALA A 20 -16.94 -13.97 17.15
N ASN A 21 -16.29 -14.67 16.23
CA ASN A 21 -15.07 -14.18 15.62
C ASN A 21 -15.44 -12.87 14.95
N PHE A 22 -15.15 -11.75 15.61
CA PHE A 22 -15.01 -10.47 14.94
C PHE A 22 -13.92 -10.70 13.89
N ALA A 23 -14.32 -10.99 12.66
CA ALA A 23 -13.40 -11.02 11.53
C ALA A 23 -12.72 -9.65 11.55
N SER A 24 -11.41 -9.64 11.81
CA SER A 24 -10.61 -8.46 11.53
C SER A 24 -10.94 -8.06 10.09
N LEU A 25 -11.24 -6.79 9.87
CA LEU A 25 -11.25 -6.26 8.52
C LEU A 25 -9.82 -6.46 8.00
N ASP A 26 -9.60 -7.50 7.19
CA ASP A 26 -8.27 -7.85 6.71
C ASP A 26 -7.87 -6.86 5.62
N TRP A 27 -7.10 -5.85 6.02
CA TRP A 27 -6.55 -4.86 5.10
C TRP A 27 -5.58 -5.56 4.13
N SER A 28 -5.81 -5.45 2.83
CA SER A 28 -4.90 -5.98 1.80
C SER A 28 -3.80 -4.97 1.51
N ARG A 29 -2.53 -5.41 1.52
CA ARG A 29 -1.40 -4.58 1.07
C ARG A 29 -1.31 -4.64 -0.44
N GLU A 30 -1.49 -3.50 -1.08
CA GLU A 30 -1.51 -3.37 -2.53
C GLU A 30 -0.48 -2.35 -3.01
N ILE A 31 -0.19 -2.34 -4.31
CA ILE A 31 0.60 -1.27 -4.92
C ILE A 31 -0.19 0.04 -4.81
N GLY A 32 0.43 1.12 -4.38
CA GLY A 32 -0.26 2.40 -4.20
C GLY A 32 -0.67 3.05 -5.53
N TRP A 33 -1.73 3.87 -5.51
CA TRP A 33 -2.13 4.65 -6.68
C TRP A 33 -1.26 5.91 -6.79
N ILE A 34 -0.50 6.04 -7.86
CA ILE A 34 0.35 7.24 -8.08
C ILE A 34 -0.35 8.33 -8.88
N ILE A 35 -1.42 7.98 -9.61
CA ILE A 35 -2.30 8.88 -10.39
C ILE A 35 -1.55 10.10 -10.93
N PRO A 36 -0.75 9.90 -11.99
CA PRO A 36 0.09 10.94 -12.56
C PRO A 36 -0.77 12.18 -12.86
N GLY A 37 -0.39 13.32 -12.30
CA GLY A 37 -0.92 14.62 -12.72
C GLY A 37 -0.16 15.11 -13.97
N PRO A 38 -0.45 16.33 -14.45
CA PRO A 38 0.34 16.95 -15.52
C PRO A 38 1.83 17.15 -15.13
N GLU A 39 2.16 17.05 -13.84
CA GLU A 39 3.52 17.22 -13.31
C GLU A 39 4.05 15.92 -12.68
N VAL A 40 5.25 15.50 -13.10
CA VAL A 40 5.99 14.35 -12.54
C VAL A 40 6.34 14.55 -11.05
N GLY A 41 6.56 15.80 -10.63
CA GLY A 41 6.85 16.16 -9.23
C GLY A 41 5.74 15.77 -8.26
N ALA A 42 4.50 15.60 -8.74
CA ALA A 42 3.37 15.17 -7.92
C ALA A 42 3.48 13.71 -7.44
N VAL A 43 4.35 12.90 -8.05
CA VAL A 43 4.56 11.48 -7.70
C VAL A 43 5.88 11.27 -6.98
N LEU A 44 6.95 11.93 -7.44
CA LEU A 44 8.29 11.80 -6.86
C LEU A 44 8.96 13.17 -6.74
N GLU A 45 9.17 13.57 -5.49
CA GLU A 45 10.07 14.66 -5.11
C GLU A 45 11.45 14.07 -4.80
N PHE A 46 12.43 14.40 -5.63
CA PHE A 46 13.81 13.95 -5.48
C PHE A 46 14.75 14.99 -6.10
N PRO A 47 15.96 15.22 -5.56
CA PRO A 47 16.91 16.16 -6.15
C PRO A 47 17.25 15.81 -7.60
N ASP A 48 17.34 16.82 -8.47
CA ASP A 48 17.71 16.60 -9.88
C ASP A 48 19.20 16.29 -10.05
N THR A 49 20.02 16.64 -9.06
CA THR A 49 21.45 16.36 -9.02
C THR A 49 21.82 15.79 -7.66
N VAL A 50 22.59 14.69 -7.64
CA VAL A 50 23.06 14.02 -6.43
C VAL A 50 24.54 13.63 -6.57
N ARG A 51 25.16 13.15 -5.49
CA ARG A 51 26.53 12.63 -5.49
C ARG A 51 26.56 11.11 -5.35
N ARG A 52 27.52 10.48 -6.04
CA ARG A 52 27.80 9.04 -5.93
C ARG A 52 28.09 8.65 -4.48
N SER A 53 27.63 7.47 -4.08
CA SER A 53 27.81 6.87 -2.76
C SER A 53 27.20 7.65 -1.59
N VAL A 54 26.51 8.77 -1.85
CA VAL A 54 25.80 9.54 -0.84
C VAL A 54 24.33 9.10 -0.82
N PRO A 55 23.75 8.78 0.35
CA PRO A 55 22.31 8.59 0.45
C PRO A 55 21.58 9.92 0.25
N ASN A 56 20.55 9.92 -0.59
CA ASN A 56 19.72 11.09 -0.88
C ASN A 56 18.26 10.76 -0.57
N ALA A 57 17.60 11.66 0.15
CA ALA A 57 16.20 11.52 0.51
C ALA A 57 15.28 11.97 -0.62
N GLY A 58 14.17 11.26 -0.76
CA GLY A 58 13.04 11.63 -1.61
C GLY A 58 11.72 11.35 -0.94
N ILE A 59 10.66 11.81 -1.60
CA ILE A 59 9.28 11.55 -1.19
C ILE A 59 8.53 10.97 -2.38
N VAL A 60 7.97 9.77 -2.19
CA VAL A 60 7.00 9.20 -3.12
C VAL A 60 5.60 9.41 -2.57
N THR A 61 4.71 9.92 -3.41
CA THR A 61 3.34 10.24 -3.02
C THR A 61 2.36 9.34 -3.76
N THR A 62 1.50 8.65 -3.00
CA THR A 62 0.34 7.96 -3.55
C THR A 62 -0.94 8.71 -3.18
N ARG A 63 -2.07 8.31 -3.76
CA ARG A 63 -3.38 8.89 -3.49
C ARG A 63 -4.41 7.83 -3.14
N GLY A 64 -5.38 8.20 -2.32
CA GLY A 64 -6.48 7.32 -1.92
C GLY A 64 -7.46 8.02 -1.02
N SER A 65 -8.48 7.30 -0.56
CA SER A 65 -9.44 7.80 0.43
C SER A 65 -8.78 7.87 1.81
N SER A 66 -8.93 8.99 2.53
CA SER A 66 -8.39 9.15 3.89
C SER A 66 -8.92 8.13 4.90
N SER A 67 -10.10 7.54 4.67
CA SER A 67 -10.67 6.53 5.57
C SER A 67 -10.32 5.08 5.21
N CYS A 68 -9.85 4.83 3.97
CA CYS A 68 -9.68 3.48 3.42
C CYS A 68 -8.30 3.19 2.84
N THR A 69 -7.37 4.14 2.94
CA THR A 69 -6.00 3.99 2.47
C THR A 69 -5.05 4.36 3.59
N ARG A 70 -3.96 3.60 3.73
CA ARG A 70 -2.87 3.91 4.66
C ARG A 70 -1.54 3.85 3.91
N PRO A 71 -0.50 4.59 4.30
CA PRO A 71 0.83 4.39 3.73
C PRO A 71 1.49 3.13 4.32
N ALA A 72 2.06 2.26 3.47
CA ALA A 72 2.88 1.11 3.89
C ALA A 72 4.24 1.07 3.18
N GLY A 73 4.94 2.19 3.23
CA GLY A 73 6.30 2.33 2.71
C GLY A 73 6.40 2.13 1.20
N ALA A 74 7.62 1.89 0.73
CA ALA A 74 7.92 1.61 -0.67
C ALA A 74 9.04 0.56 -0.76
N GLY A 75 8.94 -0.32 -1.75
CA GLY A 75 10.05 -1.17 -2.17
C GLY A 75 10.95 -0.39 -3.10
N VAL A 76 12.27 -0.50 -2.91
CA VAL A 76 13.29 0.10 -3.78
C VAL A 76 14.18 -1.03 -4.29
N THR A 77 14.29 -1.14 -5.60
CA THR A 77 15.15 -2.11 -6.28
C THR A 77 15.91 -1.40 -7.38
N GLY A 78 17.16 -1.75 -7.64
CA GLY A 78 17.90 -1.14 -8.73
C GLY A 78 19.37 -1.52 -8.70
N ASP A 79 20.03 -1.30 -9.83
CA ASP A 79 21.46 -1.44 -10.00
C ASP A 79 22.02 -0.28 -10.83
N GLY A 80 23.26 0.10 -10.53
CA GLY A 80 23.96 1.17 -11.26
C GLY A 80 23.21 2.52 -11.27
N LEU A 81 22.65 2.85 -12.43
CA LEU A 81 21.98 4.12 -12.75
C LEU A 81 20.46 3.95 -12.94
N GLU A 82 19.90 2.74 -12.77
CA GLU A 82 18.47 2.52 -12.84
C GLU A 82 17.90 2.08 -11.50
N VAL A 83 16.88 2.81 -11.03
CA VAL A 83 16.19 2.52 -9.77
C VAL A 83 14.69 2.42 -10.04
N ARG A 84 14.06 1.39 -9.49
CA ARG A 84 12.62 1.20 -9.44
C ARG A 84 12.12 1.38 -8.01
N ILE A 85 11.07 2.19 -7.86
CA ILE A 85 10.36 2.39 -6.62
C ILE A 85 8.91 1.91 -6.79
N THR A 86 8.45 1.05 -5.87
CA THR A 86 7.06 0.59 -5.82
C THR A 86 6.47 0.97 -4.47
N PRO A 87 5.63 2.02 -4.38
CA PRO A 87 4.94 2.34 -3.14
C PRO A 87 3.82 1.34 -2.87
N TYR A 88 3.53 1.09 -1.60
CA TYR A 88 2.47 0.17 -1.19
C TYR A 88 1.52 0.81 -0.18
N ASP A 89 0.24 0.51 -0.33
CA ASP A 89 -0.81 1.02 0.54
C ASP A 89 -1.69 -0.15 1.02
N PRO A 90 -1.96 -0.29 2.33
CA PRO A 90 -3.03 -1.13 2.81
C PRO A 90 -4.37 -0.47 2.46
N VAL A 91 -5.26 -1.24 1.85
CA VAL A 91 -6.61 -0.78 1.50
C VAL A 91 -7.66 -1.52 2.32
N ALA A 92 -8.75 -0.82 2.63
CA ALA A 92 -9.85 -1.41 3.38
C ALA A 92 -10.56 -2.51 2.57
N PRO A 93 -11.14 -3.53 3.23
CA PRO A 93 -11.86 -4.60 2.54
C PRO A 93 -13.02 -4.08 1.68
N PRO A 94 -13.41 -4.83 0.62
CA PRO A 94 -14.59 -4.52 -0.17
C PRO A 94 -15.85 -4.34 0.71
N GLY A 95 -16.70 -3.38 0.34
CA GLY A 95 -17.92 -3.05 1.12
C GLY A 95 -17.67 -2.12 2.31
N THR A 96 -16.42 -1.75 2.60
CA THR A 96 -16.13 -0.70 3.59
C THR A 96 -16.64 0.65 3.09
N GLY A 97 -17.40 1.37 3.92
CA GLY A 97 -17.83 2.73 3.62
C GLY A 97 -16.65 3.70 3.66
N CYS A 98 -16.16 4.09 2.47
CA CYS A 98 -15.04 5.01 2.34
C CYS A 98 -15.50 6.45 2.11
N THR A 99 -14.78 7.41 2.65
CA THR A 99 -14.92 8.82 2.29
C THR A 99 -14.53 9.01 0.81
N ARG A 100 -15.23 9.91 0.11
CA ARG A 100 -15.02 10.16 -1.33
C ARG A 100 -13.89 11.16 -1.64
N ASP A 101 -13.13 11.55 -0.63
CA ASP A 101 -11.98 12.44 -0.79
C ASP A 101 -10.81 11.73 -1.48
N VAL A 102 -9.89 12.55 -1.99
CA VAL A 102 -8.62 12.10 -2.53
C VAL A 102 -7.52 12.74 -1.70
N ALA A 103 -7.00 11.99 -0.74
CA ALA A 103 -5.89 12.39 0.11
C ALA A 103 -4.55 11.94 -0.49
N ALA A 104 -3.49 12.71 -0.22
CA ALA A 104 -2.12 12.37 -0.55
C ALA A 104 -1.45 11.62 0.61
N PHE A 105 -0.68 10.59 0.28
CA PHE A 105 0.05 9.76 1.24
C PHE A 105 1.55 9.78 0.90
N PRO A 106 2.27 10.85 1.29
CA PRO A 106 3.71 10.95 1.08
C PRO A 106 4.45 9.92 1.94
N ARG A 107 5.52 9.33 1.40
CA ARG A 107 6.41 8.44 2.15
C ARG A 107 7.87 8.70 1.81
N PRO A 108 8.76 8.68 2.81
CA PRO A 108 10.18 8.87 2.57
C PRO A 108 10.75 7.66 1.83
N VAL A 109 11.70 7.93 0.93
CA VAL A 109 12.56 6.95 0.30
C VAL A 109 14.01 7.45 0.36
N GLU A 110 14.95 6.53 0.47
CA GLU A 110 16.38 6.86 0.42
C GLU A 110 17.01 6.11 -0.77
N LEU A 111 17.66 6.85 -1.66
CA LEU A 111 18.36 6.28 -2.80
C LEU A 111 19.86 6.57 -2.70
N ARG A 112 20.66 5.59 -3.12
CA ARG A 112 22.12 5.72 -3.23
C ARG A 112 22.57 5.17 -4.57
N PHE A 113 23.19 6.04 -5.38
CA PHE A 113 23.77 5.65 -6.66
C PHE A 113 25.25 5.35 -6.48
N MET A 114 25.69 4.19 -6.96
CA MET A 114 27.09 3.75 -6.82
C MET A 114 27.97 4.15 -8.01
N VAL A 115 27.36 4.65 -9.08
CA VAL A 115 28.02 5.06 -10.33
C VAL A 115 27.58 6.47 -10.68
N ALA A 116 28.48 7.27 -11.24
CA ALA A 116 28.19 8.62 -11.75
C ALA A 116 27.60 8.55 -13.18
N GLY A 117 26.75 9.51 -13.54
CA GLY A 117 26.09 9.57 -14.85
C GLY A 117 24.61 9.94 -14.76
N ASP A 118 23.90 9.80 -15.87
CA ASP A 118 22.46 10.04 -15.94
C ASP A 118 21.69 8.84 -15.40
N ALA A 119 21.08 9.01 -14.23
CA ALA A 119 20.25 8.01 -13.59
C ALA A 119 18.77 8.16 -13.95
N LEU A 120 18.07 7.03 -13.95
CA LEU A 120 16.63 6.93 -14.13
C LEU A 120 15.99 6.36 -12.87
N ILE A 121 15.05 7.10 -12.29
CA ILE A 121 14.18 6.62 -11.22
C ILE A 121 12.81 6.36 -11.83
N ARG A 122 12.33 5.11 -11.74
CA ARG A 122 11.03 4.66 -12.22
C ARG A 122 10.13 4.41 -11.02
N VAL A 123 9.08 5.20 -10.86
CA VAL A 123 8.04 4.92 -9.86
C VAL A 123 6.93 4.12 -10.52
N VAL A 124 6.68 2.91 -10.01
CA VAL A 124 5.67 1.98 -10.53
C VAL A 124 4.51 1.95 -9.56
N GLY A 125 3.33 2.40 -10.00
CA GLY A 125 2.13 2.46 -9.18
C GLY A 125 0.86 2.26 -10.00
N ARG A 126 -0.30 2.12 -9.36
CA ARG A 126 -1.57 2.06 -10.08
C ARG A 126 -1.93 3.43 -10.66
N GLY A 127 -2.34 3.46 -11.93
CA GLY A 127 -2.54 4.70 -12.68
C GLY A 127 -3.92 5.35 -12.51
N SER A 128 -4.94 4.57 -12.17
CA SER A 128 -6.32 5.02 -12.05
C SER A 128 -7.04 4.33 -10.90
N PHE A 129 -7.97 5.03 -10.25
CA PHE A 129 -8.81 4.44 -9.21
C PHE A 129 -9.69 3.34 -9.79
N GLY A 130 -9.72 2.18 -9.12
CA GLY A 130 -10.50 1.01 -9.55
C GLY A 130 -9.87 0.21 -10.70
N SER A 131 -8.66 0.54 -11.13
CA SER A 131 -7.85 -0.28 -12.04
C SER A 131 -6.61 -0.81 -11.32
N ASP A 132 -6.28 -2.07 -11.59
CA ASP A 132 -5.02 -2.69 -11.16
C ASP A 132 -3.88 -2.50 -12.19
N GLU A 133 -4.15 -1.80 -13.29
CA GLU A 133 -3.14 -1.44 -14.27
C GLU A 133 -2.09 -0.52 -13.65
N THR A 134 -0.84 -0.97 -13.71
CA THR A 134 0.32 -0.20 -13.25
C THR A 134 0.83 0.72 -14.36
N VAL A 135 1.21 1.92 -13.98
CA VAL A 135 1.89 2.89 -14.83
C VAL A 135 3.28 3.22 -14.25
N GLU A 136 4.18 3.66 -15.11
CA GLU A 136 5.50 4.13 -14.69
C GLU A 136 5.61 5.65 -14.83
N VAL A 137 6.13 6.31 -13.80
CA VAL A 137 6.58 7.70 -13.85
C VAL A 137 8.10 7.71 -13.79
N VAL A 138 8.73 8.26 -14.81
CA VAL A 138 10.19 8.28 -14.95
C VAL A 138 10.73 9.66 -14.61
N ARG A 139 11.70 9.71 -13.68
CA ARG A 139 12.46 10.91 -13.33
C ARG A 139 13.93 10.70 -13.69
N ARG A 140 14.53 11.66 -14.40
CA ARG A 140 15.98 11.69 -14.65
C ARG A 140 16.70 12.43 -13.54
N VAL A 141 17.88 11.96 -13.16
CA VAL A 141 18.74 12.55 -12.13
C VAL A 141 20.18 12.51 -12.59
N VAL A 142 20.93 13.58 -12.37
CA VAL A 142 22.37 13.61 -12.64
C VAL A 142 23.13 13.16 -11.40
N VAL A 143 23.94 12.12 -11.53
CA VAL A 143 24.81 11.61 -10.45
C VAL A 143 26.24 12.10 -10.68
N LEU A 144 26.69 12.99 -9.81
CA LEU A 144 28.05 13.52 -9.82
C LEU A 144 29.05 12.55 -9.18
N PRO A 145 30.34 12.61 -9.55
CA PRO A 145 31.40 11.82 -8.92
C PRO A 145 31.51 11.98 -7.40
#